data_AF-A0A7S1KB47-F1
#
_entry.id   AF-A0A7S1KB47-F1
#
_cell.length_a   1.000
_cell.length_b   1.000
_cell.length_c   1.000
_cell.angle_alpha   90.00
_cell.angle_beta   90.00
_cell.angle_gamma   90.00
#
_symmetry.space_group_name_H-M   'P 1'
#
loop_
_entity.id
_entity.type
_entity.pdbx_description
1 polymer ?
#
loop_
_entity_poly.entity_id
_entity_poly.type
_entity_poly.pdbx_seq_one_letter_code
_entity_poly.pdbx_strand_id
1 'polypeptide(L)'
;FTDHVWTEICVPGVADGTTNPQRPSSPRHTYLQKMHKATKGAGCGASPQHRVYHLDSCEAALDSPLMYEKGWGKKLNYVIAYSPYEVLDVTKRYTADWPGVLSRRTAIDEGELTTVLADIEQTMRESNASLVASREGDTVSLRSDIVSWLGGKRAEELAALAQPHESPTNASEQDAFGPRTSL
;
A
#
# COMPACT_ATOMS: atom_id res chain seq x y z
N PHE A 1 8.72 22.78 -18.89
CA PHE A 1 9.50 22.30 -17.73
C PHE A 1 8.62 22.44 -16.50
N THR A 2 8.55 21.41 -15.66
CA THR A 2 7.90 21.52 -14.34
C THR A 2 8.94 22.11 -13.42
N ASP A 3 8.73 23.33 -12.95
CA ASP A 3 9.81 24.01 -12.27
C ASP A 3 10.00 23.48 -10.85
N HIS A 4 8.96 22.96 -10.18
CA HIS A 4 9.00 22.51 -8.77
C HIS A 4 8.11 21.29 -8.51
N VAL A 5 8.52 20.42 -7.58
CA VAL A 5 7.79 19.21 -7.15
C VAL A 5 7.79 19.18 -5.62
N TRP A 6 6.66 18.82 -5.03
CA TRP A 6 6.50 18.64 -3.59
C TRP A 6 5.53 17.47 -3.31
N THR A 7 5.30 17.15 -2.04
CA THR A 7 4.42 16.04 -1.62
C THR A 7 3.21 16.54 -0.86
N GLU A 8 2.10 15.81 -0.92
CA GLU A 8 0.95 16.02 -0.02
C GLU A 8 0.74 14.76 0.84
N ILE A 9 0.43 14.95 2.12
CA ILE A 9 0.09 13.84 3.03
C ILE A 9 -1.33 14.03 3.57
N CYS A 10 -2.11 12.95 3.53
CA CYS A 10 -3.41 12.89 4.20
C CYS A 10 -3.24 12.35 5.61
N VAL A 11 -3.74 13.10 6.59
CA VAL A 11 -3.80 12.65 7.98
C VAL A 11 -5.26 12.44 8.36
N PRO A 12 -5.65 11.25 8.84
CA PRO A 12 -6.98 11.03 9.41
C PRO A 12 -7.18 11.93 10.63
N GLY A 13 -8.35 12.58 10.70
CA GLY A 13 -8.77 13.35 11.85
C GLY A 13 -9.05 12.43 13.03
N VAL A 14 -8.65 12.86 14.23
CA VAL A 14 -9.01 12.16 15.47
C VAL A 14 -10.50 12.39 15.71
N ALA A 15 -11.30 11.31 15.65
CA ALA A 15 -12.69 11.36 16.08
C ALA A 15 -12.74 11.51 17.60
N ASP A 16 -13.55 12.46 18.07
CA ASP A 16 -13.76 12.72 19.51
C ASP A 16 -14.22 11.42 20.22
N GLY A 17 -13.61 11.13 21.37
CA GLY A 17 -13.40 9.77 21.89
C GLY A 17 -14.60 8.99 22.46
N THR A 18 -15.74 8.91 21.78
CA THR A 18 -16.93 8.19 22.31
C THR A 18 -17.44 7.01 21.48
N THR A 19 -16.72 6.50 20.49
CA THR A 19 -17.10 5.21 19.86
C THR A 19 -15.91 4.29 19.70
N ASN A 20 -16.04 3.09 20.28
CA ASN A 20 -15.11 1.97 20.11
C ASN A 20 -14.94 1.69 18.60
N PRO A 21 -13.74 1.85 18.02
CA PRO A 21 -13.54 1.58 16.61
C PRO A 21 -13.56 0.07 16.40
N GLN A 22 -14.73 -0.47 16.02
CA GLN A 22 -14.81 -1.76 15.36
C GLN A 22 -13.81 -1.76 14.21
N ARG A 23 -12.82 -2.66 14.31
CA ARG A 23 -11.77 -2.86 13.30
C ARG A 23 -12.46 -3.06 11.94
N PRO A 24 -12.18 -2.21 10.92
CA PRO A 24 -12.78 -2.38 9.61
C PRO A 24 -12.35 -3.73 9.01
N SER A 25 -13.33 -4.48 8.50
CA SER A 25 -13.22 -5.88 8.07
C SER A 25 -12.48 -6.09 6.74
N SER A 26 -11.84 -5.08 6.15
CA SER A 26 -11.02 -5.24 4.94
C SER A 26 -9.99 -4.13 4.78
N PRO A 27 -8.68 -4.43 4.65
CA PRO A 27 -7.62 -3.41 4.57
C PRO A 27 -7.54 -2.62 3.24
N ARG A 28 -8.36 -2.93 2.23
CA ARG A 28 -8.11 -2.47 0.84
C ARG A 28 -9.17 -1.57 0.21
N HIS A 29 -10.17 -1.12 0.96
CA HIS A 29 -11.18 -0.22 0.42
C HIS A 29 -11.10 1.18 1.05
N THR A 30 -10.65 2.13 0.22
CA THR A 30 -10.95 3.59 0.25
C THR A 30 -10.01 4.54 1.02
N TYR A 31 -8.71 4.52 0.70
CA TYR A 31 -7.86 5.69 1.01
C TYR A 31 -8.33 6.96 0.27
N LEU A 32 -8.93 6.82 -0.93
CA LEU A 32 -9.29 7.97 -1.79
C LEU A 32 -10.76 8.09 -2.21
N GLN A 33 -11.56 7.03 -2.06
CA GLN A 33 -13.02 7.18 -2.20
C GLN A 33 -13.59 8.15 -1.12
N LYS A 34 -12.86 8.31 0.00
CA LYS A 34 -13.12 9.34 1.01
C LYS A 34 -12.59 10.73 0.62
N MET A 35 -11.53 10.82 -0.19
CA MET A 35 -11.06 12.09 -0.77
C MET A 35 -12.03 12.65 -1.81
N HIS A 36 -12.58 11.79 -2.66
CA HIS A 36 -13.57 12.17 -3.68
C HIS A 36 -14.84 12.81 -3.10
N LYS A 37 -15.23 12.41 -1.87
CA LYS A 37 -16.38 12.99 -1.15
C LYS A 37 -16.07 14.34 -0.49
N ALA A 38 -14.80 14.70 -0.33
CA ALA A 38 -14.37 15.98 0.23
C ALA A 38 -14.05 17.04 -0.86
N THR A 39 -13.84 16.62 -2.12
CA THR A 39 -13.51 17.51 -3.24
C THR A 39 -14.67 17.75 -4.22
N LYS A 40 -15.71 16.91 -4.23
CA LYS A 40 -16.95 17.18 -5.00
C LYS A 40 -17.95 17.99 -4.19
N GLY A 41 -17.70 19.29 -4.08
CA GLY A 41 -18.61 20.25 -3.48
C GLY A 41 -17.87 21.54 -3.15
N ALA A 42 -18.42 22.67 -3.58
CA ALA A 42 -17.84 23.99 -3.43
C ALA A 42 -17.35 24.31 -1.99
N GLY A 43 -16.19 24.95 -1.90
CA GLY A 43 -15.76 25.73 -0.74
C GLY A 43 -15.32 24.92 0.49
N CYS A 44 -14.42 25.52 1.28
CA CYS A 44 -14.15 25.22 2.70
C CYS A 44 -14.93 24.03 3.31
N GLY A 45 -14.24 22.92 3.60
CA GLY A 45 -14.87 21.85 4.36
C GLY A 45 -14.08 20.56 4.40
N ALA A 46 -12.98 20.56 5.16
CA ALA A 46 -12.44 19.32 5.69
C ALA A 46 -13.58 18.55 6.35
N SER A 47 -13.93 17.36 5.84
CA SER A 47 -14.65 16.41 6.67
C SER A 47 -13.83 16.26 7.97
N PRO A 48 -14.44 16.17 9.17
CA PRO A 48 -13.70 16.02 10.43
C PRO A 48 -12.78 14.78 10.46
N GLN A 49 -12.85 13.96 9.41
CA GLN A 49 -12.29 12.63 9.33
C GLN A 49 -10.93 12.61 8.61
N HIS A 50 -10.57 13.59 7.75
CA HIS A 50 -9.29 13.61 7.02
C HIS A 50 -8.88 15.01 6.57
N ARG A 51 -7.60 15.38 6.76
CA ARG A 51 -7.00 16.65 6.29
C ARG A 51 -5.76 16.38 5.44
N VAL A 52 -5.65 17.06 4.30
CA VAL A 52 -4.49 17.00 3.42
C VAL A 52 -3.53 18.14 3.76
N TYR A 53 -2.25 17.83 3.93
CA TYR A 53 -1.18 18.76 4.25
C TYR A 53 -0.21 18.89 3.07
N HIS A 54 0.11 20.13 2.71
CA HIS A 54 1.21 20.42 1.80
C HIS A 54 2.55 20.20 2.50
N LEU A 55 3.52 19.54 1.84
CA LEU A 55 4.85 19.26 2.37
C LEU A 55 5.91 19.48 1.30
N ASP A 56 6.80 20.44 1.55
CA ASP A 56 7.97 20.70 0.70
C ASP A 56 9.25 20.41 1.50
N SER A 57 9.93 19.32 1.13
CA SER A 57 11.17 18.89 1.80
C SER A 57 12.34 19.81 1.51
N CYS A 58 12.37 20.45 0.34
CA CYS A 58 13.46 21.35 -0.04
C CYS A 58 13.42 22.63 0.77
N GLU A 59 12.21 23.08 1.12
CA GLU A 59 11.96 24.35 1.80
C GLU A 59 11.67 24.18 3.30
N ALA A 60 11.74 22.96 3.82
CA ALA A 60 11.34 22.61 5.18
C ALA A 60 9.96 23.17 5.55
N ALA A 61 9.03 23.20 4.59
CA ALA A 61 7.74 23.84 4.72
C ALA A 61 6.62 22.81 4.92
N LEU A 62 5.75 23.08 5.90
CA LEU A 62 4.54 22.33 6.19
C LEU A 62 3.33 23.25 6.04
N ASP A 63 2.32 22.78 5.33
CA ASP A 63 0.99 23.41 5.16
C ASP A 63 1.03 24.88 4.72
N SER A 64 2.01 25.22 3.87
CA SER A 64 2.24 26.59 3.38
C SER A 64 2.02 26.72 1.87
N PRO A 65 0.81 26.40 1.34
CA PRO A 65 0.59 26.30 -0.10
C PRO A 65 0.74 27.63 -0.87
N LEU A 66 0.54 28.78 -0.22
CA LEU A 66 0.71 30.09 -0.85
C LEU A 66 2.18 30.56 -0.89
N MET A 67 3.13 29.79 -0.36
CA MET A 67 4.55 30.14 -0.36
C MET A 67 5.08 30.41 -1.77
N TYR A 68 4.65 29.61 -2.76
CA TYR A 68 5.13 29.77 -4.13
C TYR A 68 4.60 31.06 -4.79
N GLU A 69 3.31 31.35 -4.66
CA GLU A 69 2.71 32.55 -5.26
C GLU A 69 3.07 33.81 -4.47
N LYS A 70 2.77 33.84 -3.17
CA LYS A 70 2.91 35.04 -2.33
C LYS A 70 4.30 35.23 -1.78
N GLY A 71 4.98 34.13 -1.41
CA GLY A 71 6.35 34.19 -0.92
C GLY A 71 7.33 34.49 -2.04
N TRP A 72 7.34 33.64 -3.08
CA TRP A 72 8.32 33.73 -4.16
C TRP A 72 7.87 34.57 -5.37
N GLY A 73 6.61 35.01 -5.40
CA GLY A 73 6.09 35.79 -6.53
C GLY A 73 5.87 34.99 -7.81
N LYS A 74 5.85 33.65 -7.75
CA LYS A 74 5.69 32.83 -8.95
C LYS A 74 4.33 33.06 -9.60
N LYS A 75 4.34 33.10 -10.93
CA LYS A 75 3.13 33.17 -11.77
C LYS A 75 2.70 31.74 -12.11
N LEU A 76 1.90 31.15 -11.23
CA LEU A 76 1.39 29.79 -11.40
C LEU A 76 0.41 29.71 -12.57
N ASN A 77 0.44 28.58 -13.30
CA ASN A 77 -0.54 28.26 -14.34
C ASN A 77 -1.27 26.96 -13.99
N TYR A 78 -0.53 25.87 -13.85
CA TYR A 78 -1.06 24.54 -13.52
C TYR A 78 -0.29 23.96 -12.35
N VAL A 79 -1.03 23.35 -11.43
CA VAL A 79 -0.49 22.52 -10.35
C VAL A 79 -1.29 21.23 -10.32
N ILE A 80 -0.67 20.16 -10.80
CA ILE A 80 -1.29 18.85 -10.92
C ILE A 80 -0.68 17.93 -9.87
N ALA A 81 -1.53 17.39 -8.99
CA ALA A 81 -1.16 16.37 -8.03
C ALA A 81 -1.33 14.99 -8.67
N TYR A 82 -0.36 14.11 -8.43
CA TYR A 82 -0.38 12.72 -8.87
C TYR A 82 -0.19 11.80 -7.66
N SER A 83 -0.98 10.74 -7.60
CA SER A 83 -0.77 9.62 -6.68
C SER A 83 -0.90 8.30 -7.45
N PRO A 84 -0.58 7.14 -6.86
CA PRO A 84 -0.82 5.86 -7.52
C PRO A 84 -2.27 5.65 -7.96
N TYR A 85 -3.24 6.36 -7.39
CA TYR A 85 -4.65 6.05 -7.52
C TYR A 85 -5.48 7.15 -8.21
N GLU A 86 -5.01 8.40 -8.20
CA GLU A 86 -5.71 9.55 -8.76
C GLU A 86 -4.75 10.63 -9.25
N VAL A 87 -5.23 11.46 -10.17
CA VAL A 87 -4.56 12.67 -10.66
C VAL A 87 -5.55 13.82 -10.58
N LEU A 88 -5.16 14.92 -9.95
CA LEU A 88 -6.05 16.03 -9.64
C LEU A 88 -5.43 17.36 -10.01
N ASP A 89 -6.24 18.28 -10.52
CA ASP A 89 -5.88 19.69 -10.56
C ASP A 89 -6.08 20.31 -9.17
N VAL A 90 -4.97 20.61 -8.49
CA VAL A 90 -4.96 21.23 -7.17
C VAL A 90 -4.58 22.71 -7.22
N THR A 91 -4.52 23.32 -8.41
CA THR A 91 -4.06 24.71 -8.64
C THR A 91 -4.73 25.71 -7.70
N LYS A 92 -6.04 25.59 -7.48
CA LYS A 92 -6.81 26.49 -6.61
C LYS A 92 -6.33 26.52 -5.16
N ARG A 93 -5.66 25.47 -4.67
CA ARG A 93 -5.07 25.45 -3.32
C ARG A 93 -3.84 26.34 -3.20
N TYR A 94 -3.12 26.54 -4.30
CA TYR A 94 -1.80 27.19 -4.33
C TYR A 94 -1.86 28.65 -4.80
N THR A 95 -3.07 29.19 -5.05
CA THR A 95 -3.27 30.56 -5.49
C THR A 95 -4.33 31.27 -4.66
N ALA A 96 -4.08 32.54 -4.36
CA ALA A 96 -5.10 33.46 -3.85
C ALA A 96 -5.71 34.34 -4.97
N ASP A 97 -5.20 34.25 -6.21
CA ASP A 97 -5.63 35.00 -7.38
C ASP A 97 -6.01 34.04 -8.53
N TRP A 98 -7.13 33.34 -8.34
CA TRP A 98 -7.67 32.43 -9.34
C TRP A 98 -7.94 33.09 -10.70
N PRO A 99 -8.54 34.29 -10.80
CA PRO A 99 -8.74 34.96 -12.09
C PRO A 99 -7.41 35.21 -12.83
N GLY A 100 -6.38 35.67 -12.11
CA GLY A 100 -5.05 35.86 -12.68
C GLY A 100 -4.45 34.56 -13.19
N VAL A 101 -4.54 33.47 -12.43
CA VAL A 101 -4.10 32.14 -12.86
C VAL A 101 -4.85 31.68 -14.12
N LEU A 102 -6.18 31.80 -14.12
CA LEU A 102 -7.02 31.35 -15.23
C LEU A 102 -6.65 32.05 -16.55
N SER A 103 -6.35 33.36 -16.52
CA SER A 103 -5.89 34.09 -17.70
C SER A 103 -4.58 33.58 -18.32
N ARG A 104 -3.75 32.87 -17.55
CA ARG A 104 -2.47 32.31 -18.01
C ARG A 104 -2.59 30.84 -18.44
N ARG A 105 -3.73 30.20 -18.19
CA ARG A 105 -3.98 28.79 -18.50
C ARG A 105 -4.44 28.65 -19.95
N THR A 106 -3.47 28.73 -20.87
CA THR A 106 -3.73 28.72 -22.33
C THR A 106 -3.26 27.44 -23.01
N ALA A 107 -2.70 26.48 -22.28
CA ALA A 107 -2.12 25.27 -22.86
C ALA A 107 -3.18 24.22 -23.26
N ILE A 108 -4.34 24.26 -22.60
CA ILE A 108 -5.45 23.33 -22.78
C ILE A 108 -6.73 24.01 -22.30
N ASP A 109 -7.87 23.71 -22.93
CA ASP A 109 -9.18 24.15 -22.45
C ASP A 109 -9.52 23.51 -21.09
N GLU A 110 -10.24 24.21 -20.21
CA GLU A 110 -10.55 23.68 -18.87
C GLU A 110 -11.47 22.45 -18.90
N GLY A 111 -12.38 22.37 -19.88
CA GLY A 111 -13.22 21.20 -20.12
C GLY A 111 -12.42 20.02 -20.65
N GLU A 112 -11.51 20.28 -21.60
CA GLU A 112 -10.58 19.25 -22.11
C GLU A 112 -9.64 18.74 -21.02
N LEU A 113 -9.06 19.63 -20.20
CA LEU A 113 -8.23 19.25 -19.07
C LEU A 113 -8.97 18.34 -18.10
N THR A 114 -10.22 18.68 -17.77
CA THR A 114 -11.06 17.86 -16.90
C THR A 114 -11.26 16.46 -17.48
N THR A 115 -11.47 16.37 -18.80
CA THR A 115 -11.66 15.10 -19.52
C THR A 115 -10.38 14.27 -19.49
N VAL A 116 -9.24 14.88 -19.84
CA VAL A 116 -7.93 14.21 -19.84
C VAL A 116 -7.57 13.68 -18.45
N LEU A 117 -7.80 14.47 -17.40
CA LEU A 117 -7.54 14.02 -16.03
C LEU A 117 -8.42 12.82 -15.64
N ALA A 118 -9.69 12.83 -16.03
CA ALA A 118 -10.61 11.71 -15.78
C ALA A 118 -10.20 10.44 -16.54
N ASP A 119 -9.76 10.56 -17.79
CA ASP A 119 -9.29 9.43 -18.60
C ASP A 119 -8.00 8.81 -18.03
N ILE A 120 -7.07 9.66 -17.57
CA ILE A 120 -5.86 9.22 -16.87
C ILE A 120 -6.24 8.46 -15.59
N GLU A 121 -7.14 9.02 -14.78
CA GLU A 121 -7.60 8.38 -13.55
C GLU A 121 -8.25 7.02 -13.83
N GLN A 122 -9.08 6.92 -14.87
CA GLN A 122 -9.72 5.67 -15.26
C GLN A 122 -8.69 4.61 -15.66
N THR A 123 -7.71 4.99 -16.49
CA THR A 123 -6.63 4.11 -16.94
C THR A 123 -5.79 3.60 -15.75
N MET A 124 -5.52 4.47 -14.77
CA MET A 124 -4.79 4.11 -13.55
C MET A 124 -5.58 3.13 -12.69
N ARG A 125 -6.90 3.31 -12.55
CA ARG A 125 -7.76 2.39 -11.78
C ARG A 125 -7.78 1.00 -12.40
N GLU A 126 -7.88 0.90 -13.72
CA GLU A 126 -7.85 -0.37 -14.44
C GLU A 126 -6.49 -1.08 -14.29
N SER A 127 -5.41 -0.32 -14.47
CA SER A 127 -4.04 -0.82 -14.30
C SER A 127 -3.78 -1.28 -12.86
N ASN A 128 -4.21 -0.52 -11.87
CA ASN A 128 -4.07 -0.91 -10.47
C ASN A 128 -4.94 -2.10 -10.10
N ALA A 129 -6.17 -2.18 -10.61
CA ALA A 129 -7.05 -3.31 -10.37
C ALA A 129 -6.44 -4.61 -10.91
N SER A 130 -5.88 -4.58 -12.13
CA SER A 130 -5.17 -5.74 -12.70
C SER A 130 -3.92 -6.10 -11.90
N LEU A 131 -3.10 -5.14 -11.49
CA LEU A 131 -1.92 -5.38 -10.64
C LEU A 131 -2.30 -5.97 -9.28
N VAL A 132 -3.38 -5.51 -8.66
CA VAL A 132 -3.87 -6.05 -7.39
C VAL A 132 -4.38 -7.47 -7.56
N ALA A 133 -5.15 -7.75 -8.62
CA ALA A 133 -5.62 -9.10 -8.93
C ALA A 133 -4.47 -10.08 -9.14
N SER A 134 -3.44 -9.68 -9.91
CA SER A 134 -2.24 -10.49 -10.13
C SER A 134 -1.48 -10.74 -8.83
N ARG A 135 -1.27 -9.70 -8.00
CA ARG A 135 -0.60 -9.82 -6.70
C ARG A 135 -1.36 -10.72 -5.75
N GLU A 136 -2.69 -10.66 -5.74
CA GLU A 136 -3.49 -11.55 -4.91
C GLU A 136 -3.33 -13.01 -5.35
N GLY A 137 -3.31 -13.27 -6.66
CA GLY A 137 -2.94 -14.57 -7.23
C GLY A 137 -1.57 -15.06 -6.77
N ASP A 138 -0.54 -14.22 -6.91
CA ASP A 138 0.83 -14.55 -6.50
C ASP A 138 0.94 -14.84 -4.99
N THR A 139 0.26 -14.05 -4.16
CA THR A 139 0.26 -14.28 -2.70
C THR A 139 -0.47 -15.56 -2.30
N VAL A 140 -1.54 -15.93 -3.02
CA VAL A 140 -2.24 -17.20 -2.81
C VAL A 140 -1.36 -18.37 -3.24
N SER A 141 -0.66 -18.24 -4.38
CA SER A 141 0.31 -19.24 -4.84
C SER A 141 1.44 -19.45 -3.82
N LEU A 142 2.10 -18.37 -3.39
CA LEU A 142 3.18 -18.44 -2.39
C LEU A 142 2.74 -19.09 -1.08
N ARG A 143 1.53 -18.76 -0.59
CA ARG A 143 0.97 -19.40 0.61
C ARG A 143 0.76 -20.90 0.40
N SER A 144 0.23 -21.29 -0.75
CA SER A 144 0.03 -22.70 -1.12
C SER A 144 1.37 -23.45 -1.21
N ASP A 145 2.38 -22.86 -1.84
CA ASP A 145 3.70 -23.47 -2.00
C ASP A 145 4.40 -23.69 -0.65
N ILE A 146 4.31 -22.71 0.26
CA ILE A 146 4.83 -22.84 1.63
C ILE A 146 4.11 -23.98 2.38
N VAL A 147 2.79 -24.06 2.28
CA VAL A 147 2.00 -25.11 2.94
C VAL A 147 2.35 -26.49 2.39
N SER A 148 2.48 -26.63 1.07
CA SER A 148 2.90 -27.86 0.41
C SER A 148 4.29 -28.30 0.86
N TRP A 149 5.26 -27.39 0.88
CA TRP A 149 6.63 -27.66 1.32
C TRP A 149 6.70 -28.12 2.78
N LEU A 150 5.96 -27.47 3.68
CA LEU A 150 5.87 -27.90 5.08
C LEU A 150 5.21 -29.28 5.23
N GLY A 151 4.18 -29.57 4.44
CA GLY A 151 3.53 -30.87 4.42
C GLY A 151 4.46 -31.99 3.94
N GLY A 152 5.22 -31.74 2.87
CA GLY A 152 6.22 -32.66 2.34
C GLY A 152 7.32 -32.99 3.35
N LYS A 153 7.88 -31.97 4.02
CA LYS A 153 8.87 -32.17 5.09
C LYS A 153 8.36 -33.07 6.22
N ARG A 154 7.11 -32.85 6.63
CA ARG A 154 6.50 -33.65 7.70
C ARG A 154 6.23 -35.09 7.26
N ALA A 155 5.88 -35.31 5.99
CA ALA A 155 5.72 -36.65 5.44
C ALA A 155 7.07 -37.40 5.39
N GLU A 156 8.15 -36.71 5.05
CA GLU A 156 9.51 -37.26 5.03
C GLU A 156 10.02 -37.61 6.44
N GLU A 157 9.79 -36.74 7.44
CA GLU A 157 10.09 -37.03 8.85
C GLU A 157 9.32 -38.25 9.37
N LEU A 158 8.02 -38.36 9.05
CA LEU A 158 7.21 -39.52 9.45
C LEU A 158 7.67 -40.81 8.75
N ALA A 159 8.09 -40.73 7.48
CA ALA A 159 8.64 -41.87 6.75
C ALA A 159 10.00 -42.30 7.32
N ALA A 160 10.83 -41.36 7.78
CA ALA A 160 12.10 -41.65 8.45
C ALA A 160 11.89 -42.32 9.82
N LEU A 161 10.87 -41.90 10.58
CA LEU A 161 10.48 -42.53 11.86
C LEU A 161 9.84 -43.92 11.69
N ALA A 162 9.24 -44.19 10.52
CA ALA A 162 8.62 -45.47 10.20
C ALA A 162 9.62 -46.55 9.74
N GLN A 163 10.91 -46.22 9.57
CA GLN A 163 11.94 -47.21 9.25
C GLN A 163 12.15 -48.16 10.46
N PRO A 164 12.03 -49.48 10.29
CA PRO A 164 12.28 -50.43 11.36
C PRO A 164 13.76 -50.39 11.76
N HIS A 165 14.01 -50.11 13.05
CA HIS A 165 15.35 -50.17 13.62
C HIS A 165 15.81 -51.63 13.65
N GLU A 166 16.72 -52.03 12.76
CA GLU A 166 17.40 -53.32 12.87
C GLU A 166 18.12 -53.37 14.22
N SER A 167 17.65 -54.26 15.09
CA SER A 167 18.27 -54.49 16.39
C SER A 167 19.57 -55.26 16.18
N PRO A 168 20.69 -54.89 16.83
CA PRO A 168 21.94 -55.61 16.67
C PRO A 168 21.75 -57.05 17.14
N THR A 169 22.01 -57.99 16.24
CA THR A 169 21.95 -59.42 16.49
C THR A 169 22.93 -59.78 17.60
N ASN A 170 22.40 -60.29 18.71
CA ASN A 170 23.16 -60.74 19.87
C ASN A 170 24.07 -61.90 19.44
N ALA A 171 25.39 -61.69 19.48
CA ALA A 171 26.36 -62.76 19.35
C ALA A 171 26.21 -63.69 20.55
N SER A 172 25.95 -64.97 20.30
CA SER A 172 25.76 -66.00 21.30
C SER A 172 27.02 -66.23 22.13
N GLU A 173 26.97 -65.92 23.44
CA GLU A 173 27.84 -66.50 24.46
C GLU A 173 27.61 -68.01 24.51
N GLN A 174 28.61 -68.79 24.09
CA GLN A 174 28.73 -70.20 24.44
C GLN A 174 29.77 -70.31 25.55
N ASP A 175 29.31 -70.26 26.79
CA ASP A 175 30.12 -70.61 27.95
C ASP A 175 29.64 -71.91 28.60
N ALA A 176 30.62 -72.81 28.74
CA ALA A 176 30.84 -73.75 29.82
C ALA A 176 29.75 -74.80 30.15
N PHE A 177 29.90 -76.01 29.58
CA PHE A 177 29.58 -77.25 30.29
C PHE A 177 30.76 -78.23 30.25
N GLY A 178 31.41 -78.36 31.40
CA GLY A 178 32.23 -79.50 31.81
C GLY A 178 32.41 -79.44 33.33
N PRO A 179 32.81 -80.51 34.04
CA PRO A 179 32.98 -81.91 33.66
C PRO A 179 32.14 -82.86 34.53
N ARG A 180 32.08 -84.16 34.19
CA ARG A 180 31.98 -85.23 35.20
C ARG A 180 32.50 -86.55 34.66
N THR A 181 33.71 -86.89 35.08
CA THR A 181 34.26 -88.25 35.09
C THR A 181 33.67 -89.03 36.25
N SER A 182 33.30 -90.29 36.01
CA SER A 182 32.94 -91.28 37.03
C SER A 182 33.96 -92.42 37.00
N LEU A 183 34.51 -92.75 38.18
CA LEU A 183 35.04 -94.07 38.52
C LEU A 183 33.89 -94.97 38.94
#